data_AF-A0A841YWI2-F1
#
_entry.id   AF-A0A841YWI2-F1
#
_cell.length_a   1.000
_cell.length_b   1.000
_cell.length_c   1.000
_cell.angle_alpha   90.00
_cell.angle_beta   90.00
_cell.angle_gamma   90.00
#
_symmetry.space_group_name_H-M   'P 1'
#
loop_
_entity.id
_entity.type
_entity.pdbx_description
1 polymer ?
#
loop_
_entity_poly.entity_id
_entity_poly.type
_entity_poly.pdbx_seq_one_letter_code
_entity_poly.pdbx_strand_id
1 'polypeptide(L)'
;MTIIAIFAVISAGCSNKSTPIESWKNTDSEVSNEEFTELTKNNNALEYLGEKVQIKDKGAVVVSESGKVTTYFVPNTYIPIANAKDIVKKDNWTKQDFLTQYVGAAQSVSLNEKEDTVEAFFITGARGYGELRVTFEGNKLKAMTNTF
;
A
#
# COMPACT_ATOMS: atom_id res chain seq x y z
N MET A 1 -4.26 -51.97 -23.32
CA MET A 1 -3.78 -50.62 -22.95
C MET A 1 -4.99 -49.70 -22.96
N THR A 2 -5.43 -49.24 -21.79
CA THR A 2 -6.62 -48.40 -21.66
C THR A 2 -6.17 -47.05 -21.14
N ILE A 3 -6.29 -46.00 -21.95
CA ILE A 3 -5.95 -44.63 -21.57
C ILE A 3 -7.20 -44.02 -20.94
N ILE A 4 -7.16 -43.79 -19.63
CA ILE A 4 -8.17 -43.00 -18.93
C ILE A 4 -7.72 -41.54 -19.04
N ALA A 5 -8.44 -40.76 -19.84
CA ALA A 5 -8.27 -39.31 -19.89
C ALA A 5 -8.91 -38.70 -18.63
N ILE A 6 -8.07 -38.31 -17.67
CA ILE A 6 -8.51 -37.51 -16.53
C ILE A 6 -8.65 -36.07 -17.02
N PHE A 7 -9.88 -35.65 -17.27
CA PHE A 7 -10.24 -34.23 -17.39
C PHE A 7 -10.05 -33.57 -16.02
N ALA A 8 -8.87 -32.97 -15.80
CA ALA A 8 -8.70 -32.02 -14.71
C ALA A 8 -9.47 -30.76 -15.09
N VAL A 9 -10.62 -30.57 -14.46
CA VAL A 9 -11.38 -29.31 -14.49
C VAL A 9 -10.48 -28.25 -13.85
N ILE A 10 -9.82 -27.44 -14.68
CA ILE A 10 -9.15 -26.24 -14.23
C ILE A 10 -10.27 -25.30 -13.79
N SER A 11 -10.58 -25.32 -12.49
CA SER A 11 -11.31 -24.25 -11.86
C SER A 11 -10.46 -22.99 -12.00
N ALA A 12 -10.70 -22.23 -13.08
CA ALA A 12 -10.28 -20.85 -13.18
C ALA A 12 -11.04 -20.08 -12.10
N GLY A 13 -10.55 -20.17 -10.87
CA GLY A 13 -10.79 -19.12 -9.90
C GLY A 13 -10.15 -17.87 -10.48
N CYS A 14 -10.97 -16.99 -11.05
CA CYS A 14 -10.56 -15.62 -11.32
C CYS A 14 -10.19 -15.02 -9.96
N SER A 15 -8.92 -15.16 -9.57
CA SER A 15 -8.37 -14.36 -8.48
C SER A 15 -8.54 -12.91 -8.90
N ASN A 16 -9.39 -12.17 -8.21
CA ASN A 16 -9.45 -10.72 -8.32
C ASN A 16 -8.07 -10.18 -7.93
N LYS A 17 -7.16 -10.10 -8.90
CA LYS A 17 -5.83 -9.56 -8.68
C LYS A 17 -6.01 -8.07 -8.44
N SER A 18 -5.72 -7.65 -7.21
CA SER A 18 -5.57 -6.25 -6.88
C SER A 18 -4.54 -5.61 -7.83
N THR A 19 -4.85 -4.43 -8.36
CA THR A 19 -3.99 -3.67 -9.27
C THR A 19 -3.49 -2.41 -8.58
N PRO A 20 -2.23 -1.99 -8.81
CA PRO A 20 -1.72 -0.73 -8.26
C PRO A 20 -2.50 0.49 -8.72
N ILE A 21 -2.63 1.48 -7.85
CA ILE A 21 -3.14 2.81 -8.21
C ILE A 21 -1.98 3.61 -8.81
N GLU A 22 -1.98 3.78 -10.13
CA GLU A 22 -0.89 4.47 -10.84
C GLU A 22 -1.04 6.00 -10.85
N SER A 23 -2.25 6.51 -10.60
CA SER A 23 -2.54 7.94 -10.60
C SER A 23 -3.52 8.29 -9.49
N TRP A 24 -3.11 9.26 -8.67
CA TRP A 24 -3.90 9.78 -7.56
C TRP A 24 -4.60 11.06 -7.99
N LYS A 25 -5.86 11.21 -7.59
CA LYS A 25 -6.66 12.38 -7.93
C LYS A 25 -6.79 13.28 -6.71
N ASN A 26 -6.68 14.59 -6.95
CA ASN A 26 -7.06 15.56 -5.94
C ASN A 26 -8.59 15.50 -5.74
N THR A 27 -9.01 15.11 -4.54
CA THR A 27 -10.42 15.10 -4.12
C THR A 27 -10.70 16.17 -3.06
N ASP A 28 -9.71 17.01 -2.75
CA ASP A 28 -9.78 18.01 -1.69
C ASP A 28 -10.01 19.39 -2.31
N SER A 29 -11.16 20.00 -2.01
CA SER A 29 -11.52 21.33 -2.53
C SER A 29 -10.70 22.46 -1.92
N GLU A 30 -10.00 22.20 -0.81
CA GLU A 30 -9.15 23.19 -0.13
C GLU A 30 -7.70 23.18 -0.63
N VAL A 31 -7.35 22.22 -1.49
CA VAL A 31 -5.99 22.04 -2.03
C VAL A 31 -6.05 22.28 -3.54
N SER A 32 -5.19 23.16 -4.07
CA SER A 32 -5.14 23.35 -5.52
C SER A 32 -4.51 22.14 -6.22
N ASN A 33 -4.72 21.99 -7.53
CA ASN A 33 -4.09 20.90 -8.28
C ASN A 33 -2.56 21.02 -8.31
N GLU A 34 -2.03 22.25 -8.33
CA GLU A 34 -0.59 22.52 -8.26
C GLU A 34 -0.03 22.11 -6.89
N GLU A 35 -0.71 22.48 -5.81
CA GLU A 35 -0.32 22.08 -4.45
C GLU A 35 -0.39 20.56 -4.27
N PHE A 36 -1.47 19.93 -4.74
CA PHE A 36 -1.60 18.47 -4.75
C PHE A 36 -0.42 17.82 -5.47
N THR A 37 -0.12 18.28 -6.69
CA THR A 37 0.96 17.72 -7.51
C THR A 37 2.31 17.79 -6.80
N GLU A 38 2.63 18.92 -6.17
CA GLU A 38 3.90 19.08 -5.45
C GLU A 38 3.95 18.21 -4.18
N LEU A 39 2.84 18.10 -3.46
CA LEU A 39 2.75 17.33 -2.22
C LEU A 39 2.58 15.82 -2.42
N THR A 40 2.26 15.39 -3.64
CA THR A 40 2.19 13.99 -4.04
C THR A 40 3.21 13.62 -5.11
N LYS A 41 4.24 14.46 -5.35
CA LYS A 41 5.21 14.26 -6.44
C LYS A 41 5.98 12.95 -6.35
N ASN A 42 6.06 12.38 -5.14
CA ASN A 42 6.73 11.11 -4.85
C ASN A 42 5.74 9.96 -4.63
N ASN A 43 4.43 10.17 -4.81
CA ASN A 43 3.49 9.05 -4.85
C ASN A 43 3.96 8.05 -5.92
N ASN A 44 3.77 6.77 -5.64
CA ASN A 44 4.17 5.63 -6.47
C ASN A 44 5.69 5.45 -6.63
N ALA A 45 6.51 6.10 -5.79
CA ALA A 45 7.93 5.80 -5.66
C ALA A 45 8.18 4.37 -5.12
N LEU A 46 7.18 3.77 -4.46
CA LEU A 46 7.14 2.38 -4.02
C LEU A 46 6.05 1.60 -4.78
N GLU A 47 6.30 0.32 -5.04
CA GLU A 47 5.27 -0.66 -5.40
C GLU A 47 5.39 -1.95 -4.57
N TYR A 48 4.32 -2.74 -4.54
CA TYR A 48 4.31 -4.06 -3.93
C TYR A 48 4.03 -5.13 -5.00
N LEU A 49 5.08 -5.82 -5.42
CA LEU A 49 5.05 -6.81 -6.49
C LEU A 49 5.85 -8.05 -6.09
N GLY A 50 5.26 -9.23 -6.33
CA GLY A 50 5.89 -10.50 -5.99
C GLY A 50 6.16 -10.63 -4.48
N GLU A 51 5.19 -10.20 -3.67
CA GLU A 51 5.25 -10.19 -2.19
C GLU A 51 6.36 -9.31 -1.58
N LYS A 52 6.95 -8.42 -2.39
CA LYS A 52 8.06 -7.56 -1.97
C LYS A 52 7.76 -6.09 -2.24
N VAL A 53 8.23 -5.22 -1.35
CA VAL A 53 8.31 -3.78 -1.60
C VAL A 53 9.45 -3.54 -2.59
N GLN A 54 9.16 -2.84 -3.68
CA GLN A 54 10.14 -2.45 -4.69
C GLN A 54 10.21 -0.92 -4.78
N ILE A 55 11.42 -0.40 -4.95
CA ILE A 55 11.67 1.04 -5.14
C ILE A 55 11.65 1.33 -6.64
N LYS A 56 10.67 2.12 -7.10
CA LYS A 56 10.58 2.59 -8.49
C LYS A 56 11.39 3.86 -8.72
N ASP A 57 11.41 4.75 -7.73
CA ASP A 57 12.19 5.97 -7.75
C ASP A 57 13.16 6.02 -6.57
N LYS A 58 14.45 5.76 -6.84
CA LYS A 58 15.50 5.77 -5.83
C LYS A 58 15.80 7.16 -5.27
N GLY A 59 15.50 8.22 -6.01
CA GLY A 59 15.71 9.60 -5.56
C GLY A 59 14.65 10.06 -4.57
N ALA A 60 13.48 9.42 -4.60
CA ALA A 60 12.35 9.73 -3.74
C ALA A 60 12.25 8.87 -2.47
N VAL A 61 13.08 7.82 -2.32
CA VAL A 61 12.99 6.87 -1.20
C VAL A 61 14.25 6.90 -0.34
N VAL A 62 14.07 7.13 0.96
CA VAL A 62 15.09 6.93 1.99
C VAL A 62 14.89 5.57 2.62
N VAL A 63 15.94 4.74 2.61
CA VAL A 63 15.92 3.42 3.25
C VAL A 63 16.71 3.48 4.56
N SER A 64 16.11 3.00 5.63
CA SER A 64 16.74 2.87 6.95
C SER A 64 16.66 1.44 7.44
N GLU A 65 17.74 0.95 8.07
CA GLU A 65 17.81 -0.39 8.64
C GLU A 65 18.19 -0.29 10.12
N SER A 66 17.41 -0.95 10.97
CA SER A 66 17.67 -1.05 12.41
C SER A 66 17.39 -2.47 12.89
N GLY A 67 18.47 -3.24 13.08
CA GLY A 67 18.38 -4.64 13.46
C GLY A 67 17.71 -5.50 12.39
N LYS A 68 16.46 -5.91 12.64
CA LYS A 68 15.63 -6.73 11.73
C LYS A 68 14.47 -5.95 11.10
N VAL A 69 14.53 -4.63 11.20
CA VAL A 69 13.53 -3.72 10.66
C VAL A 69 14.15 -2.93 9.51
N THR A 70 13.52 -3.00 8.35
CA THR A 70 13.81 -2.14 7.20
C THR A 70 12.65 -1.19 7.01
N THR A 71 12.91 0.12 6.99
CA THR A 71 11.91 1.15 6.75
C THR A 71 12.21 1.88 5.45
N TYR A 72 11.22 1.91 4.56
CA TYR A 72 11.20 2.76 3.37
C TYR A 72 10.42 4.02 3.72
N PHE A 73 11.03 5.19 3.60
CA PHE A 73 10.39 6.48 3.83
C PHE A 73 10.33 7.28 2.52
N VAL A 74 9.17 7.85 2.24
CA VAL A 74 8.88 8.61 1.02
C VAL A 74 8.32 9.97 1.44
N PRO A 75 9.09 11.08 1.34
CA PRO A 75 8.56 12.42 1.60
C PRO A 75 7.61 12.86 0.48
N ASN A 76 6.80 13.89 0.71
CA ASN A 76 5.90 14.44 -0.32
C ASN A 76 5.04 13.35 -1.00
N THR A 77 4.44 12.52 -0.14
CA THR A 77 3.44 11.54 -0.51
C THR A 77 2.31 11.63 0.50
N TYR A 78 1.09 11.45 0.05
CA TYR A 78 -0.06 11.27 0.92
C TYR A 78 -1.20 10.59 0.16
N ILE A 79 -2.12 9.98 0.91
CA ILE A 79 -3.32 9.35 0.37
C ILE A 79 -4.50 10.33 0.40
N PRO A 80 -5.23 10.55 -0.71
CA PRO A 80 -6.44 11.36 -0.68
C PRO A 80 -7.44 10.84 0.36
N ILE A 81 -8.06 11.76 1.12
CA ILE A 81 -8.89 11.39 2.28
C ILE A 81 -10.08 10.49 1.91
N ALA A 82 -10.62 10.63 0.69
CA ALA A 82 -11.67 9.75 0.19
C ALA A 82 -11.20 8.29 0.13
N ASN A 83 -10.00 8.05 -0.41
CA ASN A 83 -9.39 6.72 -0.45
C ASN A 83 -9.11 6.18 0.96
N ALA A 84 -8.59 7.02 1.86
CA ALA A 84 -8.37 6.63 3.25
C ALA A 84 -9.67 6.21 3.96
N LYS A 85 -10.75 6.94 3.74
CA LYS A 85 -12.10 6.62 4.25
C LYS A 85 -12.65 5.32 3.67
N ASP A 86 -12.32 4.99 2.43
CA ASP A 86 -12.77 3.74 1.81
C ASP A 86 -11.96 2.53 2.29
N ILE A 87 -10.67 2.71 2.58
CA ILE A 87 -9.84 1.67 3.22
C ILE A 87 -10.44 1.22 4.55
N VAL A 88 -10.76 2.17 5.44
CA VAL A 88 -11.23 1.85 6.81
C VAL A 88 -12.62 1.24 6.86
N LYS A 89 -13.42 1.34 5.78
CA LYS A 89 -14.74 0.67 5.68
C LYS A 89 -14.64 -0.81 5.36
N LYS A 90 -13.47 -1.30 4.92
CA LYS A 90 -13.27 -2.70 4.53
C LYS A 90 -12.52 -3.44 5.62
N ASP A 91 -13.18 -4.43 6.21
CA ASP A 91 -12.64 -5.16 7.37
C ASP A 91 -11.77 -6.38 7.00
N ASN A 92 -11.75 -6.78 5.74
CA ASN A 92 -11.14 -8.04 5.29
C ASN A 92 -9.93 -7.85 4.36
N TRP A 93 -9.09 -6.85 4.63
CA TRP A 93 -7.85 -6.65 3.88
C TRP A 93 -6.88 -7.82 4.07
N THR A 94 -6.35 -8.31 2.95
CA THR A 94 -5.13 -9.11 2.93
C THR A 94 -3.92 -8.20 2.73
N LYS A 95 -2.75 -8.62 3.21
CA LYS A 95 -1.48 -7.89 2.99
C LYS A 95 -1.26 -7.64 1.50
N GLN A 96 -1.46 -8.68 0.68
CA GLN A 96 -1.27 -8.60 -0.76
C GLN A 96 -2.19 -7.57 -1.41
N ASP A 97 -3.50 -7.62 -1.13
CA ASP A 97 -4.45 -6.70 -1.75
C ASP A 97 -4.19 -5.26 -1.35
N PHE A 98 -3.96 -5.03 -0.06
CA PHE A 98 -3.76 -3.70 0.47
C PHE A 98 -2.48 -3.06 -0.04
N LEU A 99 -1.34 -3.75 0.10
CA LEU A 99 -0.05 -3.20 -0.31
C LEU A 99 0.03 -3.05 -1.83
N THR A 100 -0.53 -3.99 -2.62
CA THR A 100 -0.54 -3.82 -4.08
C THR A 100 -1.32 -2.58 -4.51
N GLN A 101 -2.47 -2.28 -3.89
CA GLN A 101 -3.27 -1.11 -4.26
C GLN A 101 -2.68 0.21 -3.76
N TYR A 102 -2.28 0.25 -2.48
CA TYR A 102 -2.12 1.53 -1.77
C TYR A 102 -0.69 1.91 -1.41
N VAL A 103 0.29 0.98 -1.46
CA VAL A 103 1.67 1.28 -0.98
C VAL A 103 2.30 2.49 -1.67
N GLY A 104 1.88 2.81 -2.89
CA GLY A 104 2.36 3.98 -3.62
C GLY A 104 2.07 5.32 -2.93
N ALA A 105 1.04 5.41 -2.08
CA ALA A 105 0.77 6.61 -1.28
C ALA A 105 1.30 6.54 0.16
N ALA A 106 2.02 5.48 0.52
CA ALA A 106 2.56 5.33 1.88
C ALA A 106 3.73 6.30 2.10
N GLN A 107 3.68 7.05 3.20
CA GLN A 107 4.82 7.86 3.65
C GLN A 107 5.91 6.97 4.24
N SER A 108 5.54 5.87 4.89
CA SER A 108 6.51 4.86 5.23
C SER A 108 5.95 3.45 5.18
N VAL A 109 6.85 2.51 4.90
CA VAL A 109 6.61 1.08 5.02
C VAL A 109 7.74 0.48 5.84
N SER A 110 7.41 -0.15 6.96
CA SER A 110 8.37 -0.84 7.82
C SER A 110 8.14 -2.34 7.75
N LEU A 111 9.19 -3.09 7.41
CA LEU A 111 9.20 -4.55 7.35
C LEU A 111 10.00 -5.06 8.55
N ASN A 112 9.38 -5.84 9.42
CA ASN A 112 10.05 -6.47 10.55
C ASN A 112 10.15 -7.99 10.31
N GLU A 113 11.34 -8.45 9.92
CA GLU A 113 11.58 -9.87 9.60
C GLU A 113 11.45 -10.78 10.83
N LYS A 114 11.73 -10.25 12.03
CA LYS A 114 11.70 -11.03 13.27
C LYS A 114 10.27 -11.40 13.66
N GLU A 115 9.34 -10.48 13.41
CA GLU A 115 7.93 -10.63 13.81
C GLU A 115 7.02 -10.98 12.63
N ASP A 116 7.57 -11.07 11.41
CA ASP A 116 6.79 -11.21 10.16
C ASP A 116 5.68 -10.15 10.06
N THR A 117 6.01 -8.91 10.43
CA THR A 117 5.08 -7.79 10.38
C THR A 117 5.44 -6.78 9.30
N VAL A 118 4.40 -6.20 8.70
CA VAL A 118 4.51 -5.07 7.78
C VAL A 118 3.61 -3.96 8.27
N GLU A 119 4.16 -2.78 8.46
CA GLU A 119 3.40 -1.59 8.80
C GLU A 119 3.50 -0.58 7.66
N ALA A 120 2.36 -0.16 7.13
CA ALA A 120 2.27 0.95 6.18
C ALA A 120 1.63 2.15 6.88
N PHE A 121 2.32 3.29 6.82
CA PHE A 121 1.88 4.56 7.38
C PHE A 121 1.59 5.56 6.27
N PHE A 122 0.44 6.20 6.37
CA PHE A 122 -0.06 7.18 5.42
C PHE A 122 -0.44 8.45 6.14
N ILE A 123 -0.13 9.57 5.50
CA ILE A 123 -0.73 10.86 5.85
C ILE A 123 -1.94 11.08 4.94
N THR A 124 -3.00 11.70 5.46
CA THR A 124 -4.16 12.12 4.67
C THR A 124 -4.16 13.64 4.51
N GLY A 125 -4.17 14.11 3.27
CA GLY A 125 -4.26 15.54 2.91
C GLY A 125 -2.95 16.31 2.91
N ALA A 126 -2.97 17.46 2.24
CA ALA A 126 -1.82 18.35 2.01
C ALA A 126 -1.14 18.86 3.29
N ARG A 127 -1.86 18.91 4.42
CA ARG A 127 -1.38 19.45 5.69
C ARG A 127 -1.29 18.41 6.81
N GLY A 128 -1.43 17.14 6.48
CA GLY A 128 -1.54 16.07 7.47
C GLY A 128 -2.77 16.20 8.35
N TYR A 129 -3.94 16.31 7.71
CA TYR A 129 -5.24 16.36 8.39
C TYR A 129 -5.52 15.14 9.25
N GLY A 130 -4.85 14.03 8.95
CA GLY A 130 -4.91 12.83 9.73
C GLY A 130 -3.90 11.80 9.24
N GLU A 131 -3.92 10.68 9.93
CA GLU A 131 -3.01 9.57 9.72
C GLU A 131 -3.82 8.30 9.52
N LEU A 132 -3.27 7.37 8.74
CA LEU A 132 -3.73 5.99 8.65
C LEU A 132 -2.52 5.09 8.86
N ARG A 133 -2.60 4.16 9.80
CA ARG A 133 -1.59 3.13 10.03
C ARG A 133 -2.22 1.76 9.87
N VAL A 134 -1.61 0.92 9.04
CA VAL A 134 -2.10 -0.43 8.74
C VAL A 134 -0.97 -1.42 8.99
N THR A 135 -1.18 -2.33 9.93
CA THR A 135 -0.22 -3.35 10.32
C THR A 135 -0.73 -4.73 9.93
N PHE A 136 0.08 -5.50 9.21
CA PHE A 136 -0.15 -6.89 8.89
C PHE A 136 0.83 -7.78 9.66
N GLU A 137 0.39 -8.98 10.03
CA GLU A 137 1.22 -10.07 10.54
C GLU A 137 0.97 -11.29 9.64
N GLY A 138 2.03 -11.77 8.98
CA GLY A 138 1.89 -12.68 7.84
C GLY A 138 1.07 -12.06 6.71
N ASN A 139 -0.06 -12.67 6.34
CA ASN A 139 -0.97 -12.16 5.31
C ASN A 139 -2.25 -11.50 5.87
N LYS A 140 -2.41 -11.45 7.20
CA LYS A 140 -3.65 -10.99 7.85
C LYS A 140 -3.48 -9.60 8.43
N LEU A 141 -4.54 -8.81 8.35
CA LEU A 141 -4.63 -7.53 9.05
C LEU A 141 -4.53 -7.78 10.57
N LYS A 142 -3.55 -7.16 11.22
CA LYS A 142 -3.35 -7.19 12.67
C LYS A 142 -4.00 -5.98 13.34
N ALA A 143 -3.75 -4.79 12.80
CA ALA A 143 -4.27 -3.54 13.33
C ALA A 143 -4.46 -2.52 12.21
N MET A 144 -5.47 -1.66 12.38
CA MET A 144 -5.71 -0.48 11.56
C MET A 144 -6.13 0.65 12.48
N THR A 145 -5.43 1.79 12.41
CA THR A 145 -5.75 2.98 13.22
C THR A 145 -5.77 4.22 12.35
N ASN A 146 -6.63 5.17 12.69
CA ASN A 146 -6.78 6.44 11.97
C ASN A 146 -7.13 7.61 12.92
N THR A 147 -6.87 8.84 12.48
CA THR A 147 -7.12 10.08 13.27
C THR A 147 -8.03 11.11 12.58
N PHE A 148 -8.53 10.81 11.37
CA PHE A 148 -9.44 11.66 10.58
C PHE A 148 -10.90 11.22 10.64
#